data_AF-A0A081S5B5-F1
#
_entry.id   AF-A0A081S5B5-F1
#
_cell.length_a   1.000
_cell.length_b   1.000
_cell.length_c   1.000
_cell.angle_alpha   90.00
_cell.angle_beta   90.00
_cell.angle_gamma   90.00
#
_symmetry.space_group_name_H-M   'P 1'
#
loop_
_entity.id
_entity.type
_entity.pdbx_description
1 polymer ?
#
loop_
_entity_poly.entity_id
_entity_poly.type
_entity_poly.pdbx_seq_one_letter_code
_entity_poly.pdbx_strand_id
1 'polypeptide(L)'
;MIEKFGIGIDVVSVERFSSKEFFKNTEFYEKIFTQNEINYCTKFKNPYPHFAGKFALKEAVIKALNEKIDLLDIETFHENDKPCVKLKNHKNSFSLSSITHENTVAIAVFLIEFS
;
A
#
# COMPACT_ATOMS: atom_id res chain seq x y z
N MET A 1 -8.73 9.27 -24.67
CA MET A 1 -7.88 10.31 -24.07
C MET A 1 -7.37 9.76 -22.74
N ILE A 2 -6.07 9.56 -22.58
CA ILE A 2 -5.44 9.02 -21.34
C ILE A 2 -5.19 10.14 -20.32
N GLU A 3 -5.46 11.40 -20.67
CA GLU A 3 -5.12 12.59 -19.87
C GLU A 3 -5.72 12.64 -18.46
N LYS A 4 -6.73 11.81 -18.17
CA LYS A 4 -7.35 11.70 -16.84
C LYS A 4 -6.88 10.51 -16.01
N PHE A 5 -5.89 9.74 -16.45
CA PHE A 5 -5.44 8.54 -15.73
C PHE A 5 -4.03 8.68 -15.17
N GLY A 6 -3.86 8.26 -13.92
CA GLY A 6 -2.58 8.04 -13.28
C GLY A 6 -2.31 6.55 -13.11
N ILE A 7 -1.08 6.10 -13.35
CA ILE A 7 -0.66 4.72 -13.11
C ILE A 7 0.62 4.69 -12.30
N GLY A 8 0.71 3.74 -11.37
CA GLY A 8 1.93 3.48 -10.63
C GLY A 8 2.11 2.00 -10.35
N ILE A 9 3.38 1.59 -10.29
CA ILE A 9 3.80 0.25 -9.91
C ILE A 9 5.00 0.36 -8.98
N ASP A 10 5.05 -0.51 -7.98
CA ASP A 10 6.20 -0.61 -7.10
C ASP A 10 6.50 -2.06 -6.72
N VAL A 11 7.77 -2.30 -6.39
CA VAL A 11 8.30 -3.59 -5.95
C VAL A 11 9.11 -3.40 -4.69
N VAL A 12 8.82 -4.24 -3.68
CA VAL A 12 9.34 -4.10 -2.34
C VAL A 12 9.87 -5.43 -1.85
N SER A 13 11.12 -5.44 -1.37
CA SER A 13 11.68 -6.60 -0.68
C SER A 13 10.95 -6.83 0.64
N VAL A 14 10.53 -8.07 0.90
CA VAL A 14 9.95 -8.48 2.20
C VAL A 14 10.99 -8.30 3.32
N GLU A 15 12.28 -8.43 3.00
CA GLU A 15 13.38 -8.21 3.93
C GLU A 15 13.39 -6.80 4.54
N ARG A 16 12.92 -5.78 3.78
CA ARG A 16 12.78 -4.40 4.28
C ARG A 16 11.98 -4.32 5.58
N PHE A 17 11.02 -5.23 5.74
CA PHE A 17 10.17 -5.34 6.91
C PHE A 17 10.62 -6.47 7.84
N SER A 18 10.96 -7.66 7.33
CA SER A 18 11.34 -8.78 8.21
C SER A 18 12.65 -8.56 8.96
N SER A 19 13.58 -7.77 8.43
CA SER A 19 14.79 -7.32 9.14
C SER A 19 14.50 -6.39 10.33
N LYS A 20 13.30 -5.80 10.38
CA LYS A 20 12.80 -4.93 11.44
C LYS A 20 11.59 -5.58 12.08
N GLU A 21 11.85 -6.53 12.97
CA GLU A 21 10.80 -7.27 13.68
C GLU A 21 9.76 -6.31 14.27
N PHE A 22 8.48 -6.57 13.98
CA PHE A 22 7.37 -5.64 14.27
C PHE A 22 7.35 -5.19 15.74
N PHE A 23 7.40 -6.14 16.67
CA PHE A 23 7.30 -5.85 18.12
C PHE A 23 8.47 -5.04 18.68
N LYS A 24 9.62 -5.02 18.00
CA LYS A 24 10.80 -4.23 18.39
C LYS A 24 10.86 -2.87 17.70
N ASN A 25 10.03 -2.66 16.69
CA ASN A 25 10.12 -1.51 15.79
C ASN A 25 8.74 -0.88 15.53
N THR A 26 7.82 -0.93 16.49
CA THR A 26 6.43 -0.48 16.29
C THR A 26 6.34 0.95 15.73
N GLU A 27 7.16 1.88 16.24
CA GLU A 27 7.23 3.25 15.75
C GLU A 27 7.61 3.37 14.26
N PHE A 28 8.42 2.44 13.72
CA PHE A 28 8.74 2.41 12.29
C PHE A 28 7.51 2.05 11.47
N TYR A 29 6.71 1.10 11.93
CA TYR A 29 5.49 0.68 11.26
C TYR A 29 4.39 1.74 11.37
N GLU A 30 4.24 2.38 12.54
CA GLU A 30 3.24 3.43 12.78
C GLU A 30 3.50 4.71 11.96
N LYS A 31 4.73 4.92 11.49
CA LYS A 31 5.06 6.01 10.54
C LYS A 31 4.61 5.72 9.11
N ILE A 32 4.29 4.46 8.79
CA ILE A 32 4.04 3.97 7.42
C ILE A 32 2.58 3.52 7.27
N PHE A 33 2.04 2.86 8.28
CA PHE A 33 0.77 2.15 8.24
C PHE A 33 -0.22 2.72 9.25
N THR A 34 -1.50 2.77 8.87
CA THR A 34 -2.57 3.07 9.82
C THR A 34 -2.78 1.90 10.77
N GLN A 35 -3.48 2.12 11.89
CA GLN A 35 -3.79 1.05 12.83
C GLN A 35 -4.59 -0.09 12.18
N ASN A 36 -5.50 0.23 11.26
CA ASN A 36 -6.27 -0.77 10.51
C ASN A 36 -5.37 -1.64 9.63
N GLU A 37 -4.37 -1.04 8.99
CA GLU A 37 -3.39 -1.74 8.17
C GLU A 37 -2.49 -2.65 9.01
N ILE A 38 -2.04 -2.16 10.16
CA ILE A 38 -1.25 -2.94 11.13
C ILE A 38 -2.07 -4.14 11.59
N ASN A 39 -3.30 -3.92 12.05
CA ASN A 39 -4.21 -4.99 12.50
C ASN A 39 -4.46 -6.02 11.40
N TYR A 40 -4.59 -5.58 10.15
CA TYR A 40 -4.72 -6.50 9.02
C TYR A 40 -3.47 -7.35 8.83
N CYS A 41 -2.26 -6.78 8.89
CA CYS A 41 -1.02 -7.53 8.65
C CYS A 41 -0.70 -8.50 9.78
N THR A 42 -0.90 -8.07 11.03
CA THR A 42 -0.54 -8.85 12.23
C THR A 42 -1.48 -10.00 12.53
N LYS A 43 -2.65 -10.08 11.87
CA LYS A 43 -3.55 -11.25 11.98
C LYS A 43 -3.00 -12.51 11.29
N PHE A 44 -2.04 -12.36 10.38
CA PHE A 44 -1.44 -13.47 9.64
C PHE A 44 -0.24 -14.05 10.37
N LYS A 45 0.02 -15.36 10.19
CA LYS A 45 1.17 -16.04 10.79
C LYS A 45 2.51 -15.40 10.42
N ASN A 46 2.65 -14.95 9.17
CA ASN A 46 3.80 -14.20 8.71
C ASN A 46 3.33 -12.80 8.25
N PRO A 47 3.52 -11.74 9.06
CA PRO A 47 2.99 -10.41 8.74
C PRO A 47 3.81 -9.66 7.69
N TYR A 48 5.08 -10.02 7.47
CA TYR A 48 6.02 -9.20 6.69
C TYR A 48 5.69 -9.11 5.19
N PRO A 49 5.25 -10.18 4.50
CA PRO A 49 4.78 -10.08 3.12
C PRO A 49 3.57 -9.15 2.96
N HIS A 50 2.68 -9.13 3.96
CA HIS A 50 1.52 -8.24 3.95
C HIS A 50 1.92 -6.78 4.14
N PHE A 51 2.86 -6.49 5.05
CA PHE A 51 3.43 -5.15 5.19
C PHE A 51 4.14 -4.70 3.91
N ALA A 52 4.94 -5.58 3.29
CA ALA A 52 5.60 -5.29 2.02
C ALA A 52 4.60 -5.00 0.90
N GLY A 53 3.54 -5.80 0.77
CA GLY A 53 2.49 -5.60 -0.23
C GLY A 53 1.71 -4.29 -0.04
N LYS A 54 1.35 -3.96 1.20
CA LYS A 54 0.71 -2.66 1.50
C LYS A 54 1.63 -1.49 1.22
N PHE A 55 2.92 -1.61 1.55
CA PHE A 55 3.91 -0.58 1.27
C PHE A 55 4.09 -0.38 -0.24
N ALA A 56 4.22 -1.48 -1.00
CA ALA A 56 4.27 -1.43 -2.46
C ALA A 56 3.04 -0.71 -3.03
N LEU A 57 1.85 -0.96 -2.49
CA LEU A 57 0.64 -0.28 -2.94
C LEU A 57 0.66 1.22 -2.61
N LYS A 58 1.16 1.62 -1.44
CA LYS A 58 1.32 3.05 -1.11
C LYS A 58 2.29 3.76 -2.05
N GLU A 59 3.42 3.14 -2.36
CA GLU A 59 4.39 3.68 -3.33
C GLU A 59 3.81 3.73 -4.76
N ALA A 60 3.05 2.72 -5.17
CA ALA A 60 2.32 2.72 -6.44
C ALA A 60 1.28 3.87 -6.50
N VAL A 61 0.60 4.17 -5.40
CA VAL A 61 -0.30 5.33 -5.29
C VAL A 61 0.47 6.63 -5.46
N ILE A 62 1.58 6.84 -4.75
CA ILE A 62 2.41 8.05 -4.86
C ILE A 62 2.84 8.28 -6.31
N LYS A 63 3.29 7.22 -6.99
CA LYS A 63 3.70 7.27 -8.40
C LYS A 63 2.54 7.62 -9.34
N ALA A 64 1.34 7.11 -9.08
CA ALA A 64 0.17 7.39 -9.91
C ALA A 64 -0.36 8.81 -9.74
N LEU A 65 -0.31 9.37 -8.52
CA LEU A 65 -0.74 10.75 -8.24
C LEU A 65 0.26 11.79 -8.76
N ASN A 66 1.55 11.43 -8.84
CA ASN A 66 2.63 12.31 -9.28
C ASN A 66 2.72 13.61 -8.44
N GLU A 67 2.41 13.52 -7.15
CA GLU A 67 2.49 14.62 -6.18
C GLU A 67 2.93 14.12 -4.80
N LYS A 68 3.23 15.05 -3.89
CA LYS A 68 3.66 14.71 -2.53
C LYS A 68 2.44 14.41 -1.66
N ILE A 69 2.35 13.16 -1.20
CA ILE A 69 1.35 12.69 -0.23
C ILE A 69 2.05 11.88 0.86
N ASP A 70 1.59 12.04 2.11
CA ASP A 70 2.14 11.27 3.22
C ASP A 70 1.60 9.84 3.22
N LEU A 71 2.43 8.87 3.61
CA LEU A 71 2.06 7.45 3.64
C LEU A 71 0.80 7.18 4.50
N LEU A 72 0.61 7.95 5.57
CA LEU A 72 -0.54 7.84 6.47
C LEU A 72 -1.82 8.49 5.93
N ASP A 73 -1.75 9.22 4.83
CA ASP A 73 -2.92 9.74 4.10
C ASP A 73 -3.40 8.80 3.00
N ILE A 74 -2.65 7.71 2.77
CA ILE A 74 -3.01 6.59 1.91
C ILE A 74 -3.38 5.40 2.82
N GLU A 75 -4.66 5.07 2.94
CA GLU A 75 -5.09 3.87 3.67
C GLU A 75 -5.41 2.74 2.69
N THR A 76 -4.74 1.60 2.83
CA THR A 76 -5.02 0.40 2.04
C THR A 76 -5.88 -0.59 2.83
N PHE A 77 -6.88 -1.17 2.20
CA PHE A 77 -7.77 -2.17 2.81
C PHE A 77 -8.16 -3.22 1.78
N HIS A 78 -8.94 -4.23 2.19
CA HIS A 78 -9.51 -5.22 1.28
C HIS A 78 -11.03 -5.19 1.39
N GLU A 79 -11.71 -5.15 0.25
CA GLU A 79 -13.16 -5.30 0.13
C GLU A 79 -13.45 -6.46 -0.83
N ASN A 80 -14.16 -7.49 -0.37
CA ASN A 80 -14.42 -8.71 -1.14
C ASN A 80 -13.13 -9.32 -1.75
N ASP A 81 -12.09 -9.45 -0.93
CA ASP A 81 -10.73 -9.91 -1.30
C ASP A 81 -9.99 -9.05 -2.35
N LYS A 82 -10.55 -7.91 -2.75
CA LYS A 82 -9.88 -6.97 -3.65
C LYS A 82 -9.15 -5.90 -2.84
N PRO A 83 -7.87 -5.62 -3.12
CA PRO A 83 -7.19 -4.52 -2.49
C PRO A 83 -7.81 -3.19 -2.97
N CYS A 84 -8.00 -2.28 -2.03
CA CYS A 84 -8.60 -0.96 -2.24
C CYS A 84 -7.76 0.11 -1.55
N VAL A 85 -7.86 1.34 -2.04
CA VAL A 85 -7.14 2.51 -1.51
C VAL A 85 -8.15 3.60 -1.18
N LYS A 86 -8.01 4.18 0.01
CA LYS A 86 -8.71 5.40 0.43
C LYS A 86 -7.67 6.50 0.60
N LEU A 87 -7.88 7.61 -0.10
CA LEU A 87 -7.06 8.82 0.02
C LEU A 87 -7.80 9.83 0.88
N LYS A 88 -7.14 10.44 1.87
CA LYS A 88 -7.81 11.44 2.73
C LYS A 88 -8.17 12.73 1.99
N ASN A 89 -7.29 13.20 1.11
CA ASN A 89 -7.37 14.53 0.50
C ASN A 89 -7.77 14.51 -1.00
N HIS A 90 -7.98 13.32 -1.58
CA HIS A 90 -8.35 13.17 -2.99
C HIS A 90 -9.70 12.50 -3.11
N LYS A 91 -10.66 13.19 -3.74
CA LYS A 91 -11.90 12.57 -4.17
C LYS A 91 -11.61 11.78 -5.45
N ASN A 92 -11.59 10.47 -5.33
CA ASN A 92 -11.45 9.57 -6.46
C ASN A 92 -12.83 9.18 -6.94
N SER A 93 -13.10 9.33 -8.24
CA SER A 93 -14.30 8.77 -8.86
C SER A 93 -14.14 7.27 -9.09
N PHE A 94 -12.92 6.84 -9.47
CA PHE A 94 -12.62 5.43 -9.74
C PHE A 94 -11.13 5.13 -9.53
N SER A 95 -10.83 3.98 -8.91
CA SER A 95 -9.46 3.46 -8.80
C SER A 95 -9.44 1.94 -8.76
N LEU A 96 -8.39 1.35 -9.31
CA LEU A 96 -8.13 -0.09 -9.29
C LEU A 96 -6.77 -0.35 -8.67
N SER A 97 -6.66 -1.45 -7.92
CA SER A 97 -5.38 -1.90 -7.40
C SER A 97 -5.25 -3.42 -7.46
N SER A 98 -4.01 -3.88 -7.52
CA SER A 98 -3.67 -5.29 -7.42
C SER A 98 -2.37 -5.44 -6.66
N ILE A 99 -2.31 -6.44 -5.79
CA ILE A 99 -1.13 -6.77 -4.98
C ILE A 99 -0.85 -8.25 -5.20
N THR A 100 0.42 -8.58 -5.40
CA THR A 100 0.92 -9.94 -5.30
C THR A 100 2.15 -9.95 -4.41
N HIS A 101 2.37 -11.04 -3.69
CA HIS A 101 3.59 -11.23 -2.94
C HIS A 101 4.03 -12.69 -3.00
N GLU A 102 5.34 -12.86 -3.00
CA GLU A 102 6.03 -14.12 -2.79
C GLU A 102 6.83 -14.01 -1.47
N ASN A 103 7.60 -15.03 -1.10
CA ASN A 103 8.30 -15.01 0.19
C ASN A 103 9.33 -13.89 0.30
N THR A 104 9.88 -13.45 -0.83
CA THR A 104 10.99 -12.50 -0.89
C THR A 104 10.60 -11.10 -1.35
N VAL A 105 9.50 -10.99 -2.10
CA VAL A 105 9.13 -9.76 -2.81
C VAL A 105 7.63 -9.55 -2.79
N ALA A 106 7.20 -8.29 -2.72
CA ALA A 106 5.83 -7.87 -2.96
C ALA A 106 5.79 -6.84 -4.10
N ILE A 107 4.76 -6.93 -4.94
CA ILE A 107 4.54 -6.06 -6.09
C ILE A 107 3.12 -5.53 -5.99
N ALA A 108 2.94 -4.25 -6.28
CA ALA A 108 1.60 -3.67 -6.39
C ALA A 108 1.51 -2.74 -7.60
N VAL A 109 0.33 -2.71 -8.21
CA VAL A 109 -0.05 -1.77 -9.27
C VAL A 109 -1.29 -1.00 -8.83
N PHE A 110 -1.34 0.28 -9.18
CA PHE A 110 -2.45 1.18 -8.91
C PHE A 110 -2.79 1.99 -10.16
N LEU A 111 -4.07 2.10 -10.46
CA LEU A 111 -4.63 2.92 -11.53
C LEU A 111 -5.72 3.81 -10.93
N ILE A 112 -5.72 5.08 -11.29
CA ILE A 112 -6.71 6.06 -10.83
C ILE A 112 -7.21 6.90 -12.01
N GLU A 113 -8.49 7.23 -12.00
CA GLU A 113 -9.09 8.25 -12.86
C GLU A 113 -9.32 9.54 -12.07
N PHE A 114 -8.74 10.64 -12.54
CA PHE A 114 -8.96 11.99 -12.03
C PHE A 114 -10.25 12.56 -12.61
N SER A 115 -11.04 13.23 -11.75
CA SER A 115 -12.33 13.80 -12.14
C SER A 115 -12.15 15.10 -12.92
#